data_AF-A0A515A841-F1
#
_entry.id   AF-A0A515A841-F1
#
_cell.length_a   1.000
_cell.length_b   1.000
_cell.length_c   1.000
_cell.angle_alpha   90.00
_cell.angle_beta   90.00
_cell.angle_gamma   90.00
#
_symmetry.space_group_name_H-M   'P 1'
#
loop_
_entity.id
_entity.type
_entity.pdbx_description
1 polymer ?
#
loop_
_entity_poly.entity_id
_entity_poly.type
_entity_poly.pdbx_seq_one_letter_code
_entity_poly.pdbx_strand_id
1 'polypeptide(L)'
;MKNNLLSLLIFLVCAITTQLLSQRVWAQSASASMTVEQLKAVKAIKIANLDKDTYFKSGGFILDRYEERPAYVFTYSDGITRKIYLYKVFTAEDTKELGLLAIYQNTKTNEVKPFVIPGASADRKAWDAYIDDLKYVGEKEPGLMSTLTFVLSREMASLMSGGGAKTEEGSGKKKEEYNFCFAADASVTMADGSSKTISTVAIGDVVLGYNATTKTLIPTHVTRVDTHAGDFALAGVWLTPVNELTADNRSAMTAPTLLEATANHPVLTATGRKALGDVNAGEVLYRYDASSTTVSAYKVVRIEKAVRAVKSVYNLVTESGAYLVGETVVLDK
;
A
#
# COMPACT_ATOMS: atom_id res chain seq x y z
N MET A 1 13.94 -45.14 47.31
CA MET A 1 14.35 -44.83 45.92
C MET A 1 13.33 -45.31 44.88
N LYS A 2 12.00 -45.23 45.13
CA LYS A 2 10.96 -45.74 44.21
C LYS A 2 10.12 -44.66 43.51
N ASN A 3 10.24 -43.38 43.87
CA ASN A 3 9.41 -42.30 43.31
C ASN A 3 10.06 -41.51 42.17
N ASN A 4 11.31 -41.81 41.79
CA ASN A 4 11.99 -41.06 40.72
C ASN A 4 11.73 -41.60 39.31
N LEU A 5 11.29 -42.85 39.17
CA LEU A 5 11.14 -43.47 37.85
C LEU A 5 9.94 -42.90 37.07
N LEU A 6 8.83 -42.64 37.76
CA LEU A 6 7.61 -42.10 37.16
C LEU A 6 7.79 -40.65 36.71
N SER A 7 8.50 -39.86 37.51
CA SER A 7 8.82 -38.46 37.18
C SER A 7 9.75 -38.37 35.96
N LEU A 8 10.75 -39.27 35.87
CA LEU A 8 11.62 -39.37 34.69
C LEU A 8 10.85 -39.75 33.42
N LEU A 9 9.89 -40.67 33.53
CA LEU A 9 9.07 -41.13 32.41
C LEU A 9 8.15 -40.02 31.87
N ILE A 10 7.54 -39.23 32.75
CA ILE A 10 6.71 -38.08 32.36
C ILE A 10 7.55 -36.99 31.69
N PHE A 11 8.76 -36.72 32.20
CA PHE A 11 9.69 -35.78 31.57
C PHE A 11 10.14 -36.25 30.19
N LEU A 12 10.44 -37.53 30.02
CA LEU A 12 10.84 -38.09 28.73
C LEU A 12 9.72 -38.01 27.70
N VAL A 13 8.48 -38.30 28.11
CA VAL A 13 7.29 -38.17 27.25
C VAL A 13 7.05 -36.71 26.86
N CYS A 14 7.20 -35.76 27.79
CA CYS A 14 7.07 -34.33 27.47
C CYS A 14 8.18 -33.82 26.54
N ALA A 15 9.41 -34.31 26.68
CA ALA A 15 10.53 -33.95 25.81
C ALA A 15 10.32 -34.49 24.37
N ILE A 16 9.83 -35.73 24.24
CA ILE A 16 9.54 -36.34 22.94
C ILE A 16 8.34 -35.67 22.25
N THR A 17 7.28 -35.31 23.01
CA THR A 17 6.12 -34.61 22.42
C THR A 17 6.46 -33.19 22.00
N THR A 18 7.31 -32.48 22.75
CA THR A 18 7.79 -31.14 22.36
C THR A 18 8.72 -31.18 21.14
N GLN A 19 9.56 -32.21 20.98
CA GLN A 19 10.36 -32.41 19.77
C GLN A 19 9.50 -32.78 18.53
N LEU A 20 8.45 -33.58 18.70
CA LEU A 20 7.55 -33.91 17.59
C LEU A 20 6.66 -32.72 17.19
N LEU A 21 6.26 -31.90 18.15
CA LEU A 21 5.52 -30.65 17.90
C LEU A 21 6.41 -29.60 17.22
N SER A 22 7.68 -29.46 17.63
CA SER A 22 8.60 -28.52 16.97
C SER A 22 8.94 -28.93 15.54
N GLN A 23 9.08 -30.23 15.26
CA GLN A 23 9.26 -30.73 13.88
C GLN A 23 8.02 -30.49 13.00
N ARG A 24 6.80 -30.61 13.54
CA ARG A 24 5.58 -30.28 12.79
C ARG A 24 5.43 -28.77 12.55
N VAL A 25 5.79 -27.93 13.52
CA VAL A 25 5.80 -26.47 13.35
C VAL A 25 6.86 -26.04 12.32
N TRP A 26 8.01 -26.71 12.27
CA TRP A 26 9.05 -26.45 11.25
C TRP A 26 8.67 -26.97 9.86
N ALA A 27 7.94 -28.08 9.76
CA ALA A 27 7.38 -28.56 8.50
C ALA A 27 6.25 -27.66 7.96
N GLN A 28 5.57 -26.94 8.86
CA GLN A 28 4.54 -25.95 8.50
C GLN A 28 5.13 -24.58 8.15
N SER A 29 6.42 -24.35 8.44
CA SER A 29 7.20 -23.19 7.99
C SER A 29 8.04 -23.45 6.74
N ALA A 30 7.85 -24.58 6.04
CA ALA A 30 8.27 -24.68 4.65
C ALA A 30 7.43 -23.70 3.83
N SER A 31 7.97 -22.48 3.65
CA SER A 31 7.47 -21.52 2.68
C SER A 31 7.22 -22.26 1.38
N ALA A 32 5.99 -22.25 0.85
CA ALA A 32 5.72 -22.86 -0.44
C ALA A 32 6.66 -22.23 -1.47
N SER A 33 7.57 -23.04 -1.99
CA SER A 33 8.47 -22.65 -3.08
C SER A 33 7.78 -23.02 -4.38
N MET A 34 7.71 -22.10 -5.34
CA MET A 34 7.23 -22.43 -6.68
C MET A 34 8.16 -23.48 -7.30
N THR A 35 7.62 -24.62 -7.72
CA THR A 35 8.37 -25.63 -8.48
C THR A 35 8.38 -25.31 -9.98
N VAL A 36 9.28 -25.93 -10.74
CA VAL A 36 9.34 -25.72 -12.20
C VAL A 36 8.10 -26.25 -12.93
N GLU A 37 7.46 -27.29 -12.40
CA GLU A 37 6.20 -27.83 -12.92
C GLU A 37 5.05 -26.84 -12.70
N GLN A 38 4.98 -26.25 -11.51
CA GLN A 38 4.00 -25.19 -11.20
C GLN A 38 4.23 -23.97 -12.08
N LEU A 39 5.47 -23.55 -12.29
CA LEU A 39 5.82 -22.46 -13.20
C LEU A 39 5.30 -22.71 -14.62
N LYS A 40 5.56 -23.91 -15.17
CA LYS A 40 5.08 -24.31 -16.50
C LYS A 40 3.56 -24.35 -16.56
N ALA A 41 2.90 -24.83 -15.51
CA ALA A 41 1.44 -24.88 -15.42
C ALA A 41 0.83 -23.48 -15.41
N VAL A 42 1.36 -22.56 -14.59
CA VAL A 42 0.93 -21.15 -14.52
C VAL A 42 1.13 -20.46 -15.87
N LYS A 43 2.28 -20.68 -16.51
CA LYS A 43 2.58 -20.11 -17.84
C LYS A 43 1.61 -20.59 -18.92
N ALA A 44 1.08 -21.80 -18.80
CA ALA A 44 0.12 -22.37 -19.75
C ALA A 44 -1.31 -21.85 -19.56
N ILE A 45 -1.60 -21.10 -18.49
CA ILE A 45 -2.93 -20.56 -18.24
C ILE A 45 -3.27 -19.52 -19.32
N LYS A 46 -4.39 -19.74 -20.00
CA LYS A 46 -4.96 -18.79 -20.96
C LYS A 46 -5.97 -17.89 -20.25
N ILE A 47 -5.81 -16.58 -20.43
CA ILE A 47 -6.75 -15.58 -19.93
C ILE A 47 -7.61 -15.13 -21.10
N ALA A 48 -8.93 -15.24 -20.96
CA ALA A 48 -9.86 -14.98 -22.05
C ALA A 48 -9.96 -13.47 -22.35
N ASN A 49 -10.04 -12.64 -21.31
CA ASN A 49 -10.12 -11.20 -21.43
C ASN A 49 -9.13 -10.50 -20.48
N LEU A 50 -7.96 -10.12 -21.01
CA LEU A 50 -6.92 -9.47 -20.21
C LEU A 50 -7.36 -8.14 -19.59
N ASP A 51 -8.34 -7.43 -20.16
CA ASP A 51 -8.82 -6.15 -19.61
C ASP A 51 -9.89 -6.34 -18.52
N LYS A 52 -10.62 -7.47 -18.50
CA LYS A 52 -11.74 -7.70 -17.56
C LYS A 52 -11.50 -8.80 -16.53
N ASP A 53 -10.69 -9.79 -16.85
CA ASP A 53 -10.44 -10.93 -15.99
C ASP A 53 -9.36 -10.56 -14.98
N THR A 54 -9.77 -9.85 -13.92
CA THR A 54 -8.90 -9.39 -12.84
C THR A 54 -8.71 -10.44 -11.76
N TYR A 55 -9.68 -11.33 -11.55
CA TYR A 55 -9.59 -12.41 -10.57
C TYR A 55 -10.20 -13.68 -11.14
N PHE A 56 -9.44 -14.77 -11.19
CA PHE A 56 -9.99 -16.08 -11.58
C PHE A 56 -9.13 -17.24 -11.08
N LYS A 57 -9.77 -18.41 -10.97
CA LYS A 57 -9.12 -19.66 -10.54
C LYS A 57 -8.98 -20.58 -11.75
N SER A 58 -7.77 -21.08 -12.00
CA SER A 58 -7.50 -21.98 -13.12
C SER A 58 -6.33 -22.92 -12.81
N GLY A 59 -6.48 -24.21 -13.15
CA GLY A 59 -5.39 -25.19 -13.05
C GLY A 59 -4.83 -25.41 -11.63
N GLY A 60 -5.62 -25.18 -10.58
CA GLY A 60 -5.15 -25.25 -9.19
C GLY A 60 -4.47 -23.97 -8.68
N PHE A 61 -4.52 -22.89 -9.45
CA PHE A 61 -3.97 -21.58 -9.09
C PHE A 61 -5.06 -20.51 -9.07
N ILE A 62 -4.81 -19.45 -8.33
CA ILE A 62 -5.59 -18.22 -8.33
C ILE A 62 -4.71 -17.14 -8.95
N LEU A 63 -5.22 -16.48 -9.97
CA LEU A 63 -4.60 -15.31 -10.56
C LEU A 63 -5.42 -14.09 -10.14
N ASP A 64 -4.76 -13.20 -9.40
CA ASP A 64 -5.35 -11.96 -8.91
C ASP A 64 -4.59 -10.77 -9.49
N ARG A 65 -5.29 -9.80 -10.05
CA ARG A 65 -4.69 -8.63 -10.70
C ARG A 65 -3.87 -7.90 -9.65
N TYR A 66 -2.59 -7.68 -9.96
CA TYR A 66 -1.70 -7.00 -9.03
C TYR A 66 -2.26 -5.61 -8.67
N GLU A 67 -2.74 -5.48 -7.43
CA GLU A 67 -3.39 -4.27 -6.88
C GLU A 67 -4.56 -3.71 -7.71
N GLU A 68 -5.27 -4.58 -8.43
CA GLU A 68 -6.34 -4.20 -9.38
C GLU A 68 -5.90 -3.22 -10.48
N ARG A 69 -4.58 -3.11 -10.73
CA ARG A 69 -4.03 -2.13 -11.67
C ARG A 69 -4.42 -2.48 -13.11
N PRO A 70 -4.68 -1.48 -13.97
CA PRO A 70 -4.82 -1.70 -15.40
C PRO A 70 -3.48 -2.13 -16.02
N ALA A 71 -3.51 -2.54 -17.28
CA ALA A 71 -2.31 -2.87 -18.03
C ALA A 71 -1.33 -1.69 -18.07
N TYR A 72 -0.04 -1.93 -17.98
CA TYR A 72 0.99 -0.94 -18.25
C TYR A 72 1.05 -0.76 -19.76
N VAL A 73 0.78 0.45 -20.25
CA VAL A 73 0.68 0.73 -21.69
C VAL A 73 1.91 1.51 -22.13
N PHE A 74 2.63 0.96 -23.10
CA PHE A 74 3.83 1.55 -23.68
C PHE A 74 3.57 1.90 -25.13
N THR A 75 3.79 3.16 -25.49
CA THR A 75 3.74 3.64 -26.88
C THR A 75 5.13 4.12 -27.26
N TYR A 76 5.88 3.27 -27.95
CA TYR A 76 7.19 3.64 -28.48
C TYR A 76 7.03 4.48 -29.75
N SER A 77 8.12 5.14 -30.16
CA SER A 77 8.20 5.90 -31.41
C SER A 77 8.01 5.03 -32.66
N ASP A 78 8.04 3.70 -32.54
CA ASP A 78 7.72 2.74 -33.59
C ASP A 78 6.22 2.59 -33.88
N GLY A 79 5.37 3.29 -33.10
CA GLY A 79 3.91 3.27 -33.26
C GLY A 79 3.23 1.98 -32.81
N ILE A 80 3.96 1.03 -32.21
CA ILE A 80 3.42 -0.24 -31.71
C ILE A 80 3.12 -0.11 -30.22
N THR A 81 1.84 -0.13 -29.88
CA THR A 81 1.43 -0.16 -28.48
C THR A 81 1.68 -1.55 -27.89
N ARG A 82 2.34 -1.58 -26.73
CA ARG A 82 2.64 -2.80 -25.97
C ARG A 82 1.99 -2.68 -24.61
N LYS A 83 1.38 -3.77 -24.14
CA LYS A 83 0.72 -3.81 -22.84
C LYS A 83 1.37 -4.88 -21.97
N ILE A 84 1.56 -4.58 -20.68
CA ILE A 84 1.92 -5.57 -19.68
C ILE A 84 0.85 -5.65 -18.61
N TYR A 85 0.37 -6.84 -18.36
CA TYR A 85 -0.60 -7.15 -17.31
C TYR A 85 0.12 -7.92 -16.20
N LEU A 86 0.00 -7.49 -14.95
CA LEU A 86 0.57 -8.19 -13.80
C LEU A 86 -0.51 -8.91 -13.02
N TYR A 87 -0.24 -10.15 -12.62
CA TYR A 87 -1.07 -10.94 -11.72
C TYR A 87 -0.21 -11.48 -10.58
N LYS A 88 -0.73 -11.45 -9.36
CA LYS A 88 -0.24 -12.30 -8.26
C LYS A 88 -0.74 -13.71 -8.48
N VAL A 89 0.14 -14.67 -8.26
CA VAL A 89 -0.14 -16.09 -8.41
C VAL A 89 -0.24 -16.70 -7.01
N PHE A 90 -1.40 -17.27 -6.70
CA PHE A 90 -1.59 -18.04 -5.47
C PHE A 90 -1.92 -19.50 -5.79
N THR A 91 -1.62 -20.40 -4.87
CA THR A 91 -2.19 -21.75 -4.85
C THR A 91 -3.69 -21.68 -4.51
N ALA A 92 -4.52 -22.49 -5.18
CA ALA A 92 -5.96 -22.51 -4.91
C ALA A 92 -6.33 -23.22 -3.60
N GLU A 93 -5.48 -24.14 -3.14
CA GLU A 93 -5.72 -24.95 -1.93
C GLU A 93 -5.53 -24.15 -0.64
N ASP A 94 -4.41 -23.43 -0.52
CA ASP A 94 -4.02 -22.76 0.71
C ASP A 94 -3.73 -21.25 0.54
N THR A 95 -4.04 -20.67 -0.62
CA THR A 95 -3.89 -19.24 -0.92
C THR A 95 -2.48 -18.69 -0.69
N LYS A 96 -1.47 -19.55 -0.78
CA LYS A 96 -0.07 -19.15 -0.64
C LYS A 96 0.41 -18.46 -1.91
N GLU A 97 1.08 -17.32 -1.73
CA GLU A 97 1.68 -16.57 -2.82
C GLU A 97 2.90 -17.31 -3.37
N LEU A 98 2.89 -17.58 -4.68
CA LEU A 98 3.98 -18.27 -5.38
C LEU A 98 4.90 -17.31 -6.15
N GLY A 99 4.38 -16.15 -6.55
CA GLY A 99 5.10 -15.16 -7.35
C GLY A 99 4.17 -14.32 -8.21
N LEU A 100 4.70 -13.81 -9.33
CA LEU A 100 3.97 -12.96 -10.27
C LEU A 100 3.86 -13.62 -11.65
N LEU A 101 2.78 -13.34 -12.36
CA LEU A 101 2.61 -13.64 -13.78
C LEU A 101 2.49 -12.31 -14.53
N ALA A 102 3.49 -12.00 -15.33
CA ALA A 102 3.49 -10.89 -16.27
C ALA A 102 3.04 -11.38 -17.64
N ILE A 103 2.03 -10.72 -18.21
CA ILE A 103 1.54 -11.03 -19.54
C ILE A 103 1.80 -9.85 -20.44
N TYR A 104 2.69 -10.05 -21.42
CA TYR A 104 2.96 -9.08 -22.46
C TYR A 104 2.00 -9.28 -23.63
N GLN A 105 1.47 -8.18 -24.17
CA GLN A 105 0.63 -8.17 -25.36
C GLN A 105 1.16 -7.13 -26.34
N ASN A 106 1.44 -7.57 -27.57
CA ASN A 106 1.74 -6.69 -28.68
C ASN A 106 0.44 -6.36 -29.44
N THR A 107 0.02 -5.09 -29.46
CA THR A 107 -1.28 -4.73 -30.08
C THR A 107 -1.27 -4.81 -31.61
N LYS A 108 -0.10 -4.87 -32.25
CA LYS A 108 0.01 -5.02 -33.71
C LYS A 108 -0.26 -6.46 -34.14
N THR A 109 0.27 -7.44 -33.41
CA THR A 109 0.11 -8.87 -33.71
C THR A 109 -1.02 -9.52 -32.90
N ASN A 110 -1.51 -8.83 -31.85
CA ASN A 110 -2.35 -9.38 -30.78
C ASN A 110 -1.77 -10.63 -30.11
N GLU A 111 -0.47 -10.86 -30.28
CA GLU A 111 0.21 -12.00 -29.67
C GLU A 111 0.47 -11.72 -28.20
N VAL A 112 0.25 -12.76 -27.39
CA VAL A 112 0.37 -12.71 -25.94
C VAL A 112 1.49 -13.64 -25.48
N LYS A 113 2.39 -13.12 -24.63
CA LYS A 113 3.53 -13.86 -24.09
C LYS A 113 3.48 -13.83 -22.55
N PRO A 114 3.20 -14.96 -21.89
CA PRO A 114 3.21 -15.06 -20.43
C PRO A 114 4.63 -15.31 -19.90
N PHE A 115 4.98 -14.61 -18.82
CA PHE A 115 6.23 -14.69 -18.07
C PHE A 115 5.91 -14.88 -16.59
N VAL A 116 6.37 -15.98 -16.02
CA VAL A 116 6.19 -16.26 -14.59
C VAL A 116 7.47 -15.85 -13.88
N ILE A 117 7.34 -14.91 -12.95
CA ILE A 117 8.41 -14.42 -12.09
C ILE A 117 8.26 -15.16 -10.76
N PRO A 118 9.17 -16.09 -10.43
CA PRO A 118 9.08 -16.85 -9.19
C PRO A 118 9.22 -15.94 -7.95
N GLY A 119 8.56 -16.32 -6.85
CA GLY A 119 8.76 -15.67 -5.55
C GLY A 119 10.15 -15.96 -4.98
N ALA A 120 10.56 -15.19 -3.95
CA ALA A 120 11.88 -15.29 -3.35
C ALA A 120 12.22 -16.69 -2.80
N SER A 121 11.21 -17.43 -2.34
CA SER A 121 11.34 -18.80 -1.84
C SER A 121 11.36 -19.87 -2.92
N ALA A 122 11.21 -19.54 -4.20
CA ALA A 122 11.06 -20.51 -5.27
C ALA A 122 12.33 -21.34 -5.54
N ASP A 123 12.14 -22.53 -6.11
CA ASP A 123 13.23 -23.45 -6.41
C ASP A 123 14.17 -22.86 -7.47
N ARG A 124 15.46 -23.17 -7.37
CA ARG A 124 16.47 -22.71 -8.36
C ARG A 124 16.08 -23.04 -9.81
N LYS A 125 15.50 -24.22 -10.05
CA LYS A 125 15.05 -24.64 -11.38
C LYS A 125 13.92 -23.77 -11.94
N ALA A 126 13.07 -23.19 -11.08
CA ALA A 126 12.05 -22.24 -11.51
C ALA A 126 12.70 -20.90 -11.92
N TRP A 127 13.71 -20.45 -11.18
CA TRP A 127 14.53 -19.29 -11.56
C TRP A 127 15.32 -19.52 -12.85
N ASP A 128 15.87 -20.72 -13.06
CA ASP A 128 16.55 -21.11 -14.31
C ASP A 128 15.57 -21.07 -15.50
N ALA A 129 14.34 -21.55 -15.31
CA ALA A 129 13.30 -21.47 -16.35
C ALA A 129 12.87 -20.01 -16.65
N TYR A 130 12.80 -19.16 -15.63
CA TYR A 130 12.50 -17.74 -15.79
C TYR A 130 13.62 -17.03 -16.59
N ILE A 131 14.89 -17.27 -16.27
CA ILE A 131 15.99 -16.62 -16.99
C ILE A 131 16.10 -17.13 -18.44
N ASP A 132 15.82 -18.41 -18.67
CA ASP A 132 15.70 -18.96 -20.03
C ASP A 132 14.59 -18.28 -20.83
N ASP A 133 13.44 -18.00 -20.20
CA ASP A 133 12.36 -17.26 -20.85
C ASP A 133 12.77 -15.84 -21.24
N LEU A 134 13.46 -15.12 -20.35
CA LEU A 134 13.99 -13.78 -20.65
C LEU A 134 14.98 -13.81 -21.81
N LYS A 135 15.84 -14.83 -21.87
CA LYS A 135 16.81 -14.98 -22.95
C LYS A 135 16.15 -15.38 -24.28
N TYR A 136 15.41 -16.47 -24.31
CA TYR A 136 14.96 -17.07 -25.57
C TYR A 136 13.65 -16.49 -26.11
N VAL A 137 12.81 -15.89 -25.25
CA VAL A 137 11.57 -15.22 -25.66
C VAL A 137 11.75 -13.70 -25.60
N GLY A 138 12.38 -13.19 -24.52
CA GLY A 138 12.64 -11.77 -24.32
C GLY A 138 13.49 -11.12 -25.41
N GLU A 139 14.60 -11.74 -25.81
CA GLU A 139 15.50 -11.18 -26.84
C GLU A 139 14.87 -11.18 -28.24
N LYS A 140 13.90 -12.07 -28.49
CA LYS A 140 13.29 -12.24 -29.81
C LYS A 140 12.10 -11.32 -30.06
N GLU A 141 11.43 -10.85 -29.01
CA GLU A 141 10.26 -9.98 -29.12
C GLU A 141 10.65 -8.50 -28.92
N PRO A 142 10.58 -7.66 -29.97
CA PRO A 142 11.02 -6.28 -29.89
C PRO A 142 10.24 -5.47 -28.85
N GLY A 143 10.96 -4.94 -27.86
CA GLY A 143 10.41 -4.10 -26.79
C GLY A 143 9.87 -4.88 -25.59
N LEU A 144 9.86 -6.22 -25.60
CA LEU A 144 9.43 -7.02 -24.46
C LEU A 144 10.33 -6.81 -23.24
N MET A 145 11.65 -6.95 -23.40
CA MET A 145 12.58 -6.80 -22.27
C MET A 145 12.55 -5.38 -21.70
N SER A 146 12.53 -4.35 -22.54
CA SER A 146 12.48 -2.96 -22.08
C SER A 146 11.20 -2.65 -21.31
N THR A 147 10.04 -3.13 -21.79
CA THR A 147 8.76 -2.94 -21.10
C THR A 147 8.72 -3.74 -19.80
N LEU A 148 9.11 -5.02 -19.82
CA LEU A 148 9.11 -5.87 -18.63
C LEU A 148 10.05 -5.35 -17.55
N THR A 149 11.29 -5.00 -17.91
CA THR A 149 12.26 -4.41 -16.98
C THR A 149 11.74 -3.10 -16.40
N PHE A 150 11.14 -2.22 -17.21
CA PHE A 150 10.56 -0.98 -16.70
C PHE A 150 9.45 -1.25 -15.66
N VAL A 151 8.52 -2.16 -15.96
CA VAL A 151 7.44 -2.52 -15.04
C VAL A 151 8.01 -3.05 -13.72
N LEU A 152 8.97 -3.97 -13.77
CA LEU A 152 9.57 -4.54 -12.56
C LEU A 152 10.41 -3.54 -11.79
N SER A 153 11.19 -2.69 -12.45
CA SER A 153 11.93 -1.61 -11.80
C SER A 153 11.00 -0.62 -11.09
N ARG A 154 9.84 -0.35 -11.68
CA ARG A 154 8.82 0.53 -11.10
C ARG A 154 8.18 -0.08 -9.86
N GLU A 155 7.83 -1.37 -9.91
CA GLU A 155 7.29 -2.06 -8.74
C GLU A 155 8.34 -2.24 -7.63
N MET A 156 9.60 -2.49 -8.00
CA MET A 156 10.69 -2.51 -7.04
C MET A 156 10.88 -1.13 -6.38
N ALA A 157 10.82 -0.05 -7.15
CA ALA A 157 10.87 1.31 -6.61
C ALA A 157 9.68 1.61 -5.69
N SER A 158 8.47 1.19 -6.06
CA SER A 158 7.27 1.27 -5.21
C SER A 158 7.47 0.54 -3.88
N LEU A 159 7.97 -0.70 -3.92
CA LEU A 159 8.26 -1.49 -2.74
C LEU A 159 9.31 -0.83 -1.83
N MET A 160 10.40 -0.34 -2.41
CA MET A 160 11.48 0.37 -1.69
C MET A 160 11.01 1.71 -1.09
N SER A 161 9.99 2.34 -1.67
CA SER A 161 9.35 3.55 -1.14
C SER A 161 8.34 3.29 -0.01
N GLY A 162 8.22 2.04 0.45
CA GLY A 162 7.29 1.65 1.52
C GLY A 162 5.95 1.09 1.02
N GLY A 163 5.87 0.60 -0.22
CA GLY A 163 4.70 -0.13 -0.75
C GLY A 163 3.44 0.71 -0.99
N GLY A 164 3.53 2.04 -0.93
CA GLY A 164 2.39 2.95 -1.09
C GLY A 164 2.30 3.68 -2.43
N ALA A 165 3.32 3.59 -3.30
CA ALA A 165 3.37 4.34 -4.55
C ALA A 165 2.70 3.57 -5.70
N LYS A 166 1.37 3.69 -5.82
CA LYS A 166 0.68 3.42 -7.10
C LYS A 166 1.19 4.41 -8.13
N THR A 167 2.07 3.94 -9.02
CA THR A 167 2.65 4.73 -10.09
C THR A 167 1.67 4.79 -11.25
N GLU A 168 1.26 6.01 -11.59
CA GLU A 168 0.41 6.32 -12.73
C GLU A 168 1.18 6.10 -14.04
N GLU A 169 0.95 4.97 -14.70
CA GLU A 169 0.99 4.90 -16.17
C GLU A 169 0.50 3.53 -16.62
N GLY A 170 -0.65 3.52 -17.31
CA GLY A 170 -1.35 2.32 -17.77
C GLY A 170 -2.86 2.48 -18.06
N SER A 171 -3.47 3.63 -17.78
CA SER A 171 -4.93 3.78 -17.91
C SER A 171 -5.35 4.36 -19.26
N GLY A 172 -5.42 3.49 -20.26
CA GLY A 172 -6.31 3.70 -21.41
C GLY A 172 -7.77 3.43 -21.05
N LYS A 173 -8.33 4.15 -20.06
CA LYS A 173 -9.76 4.53 -19.86
C LYS A 173 -10.05 4.86 -18.39
N LYS A 174 -10.61 6.07 -18.21
CA LYS A 174 -11.15 6.73 -17.01
C LYS A 174 -10.22 6.76 -15.79
N LYS A 175 -9.64 7.95 -15.55
CA LYS A 175 -9.15 8.39 -14.25
C LYS A 175 -10.23 8.09 -13.20
N GLU A 176 -10.06 7.02 -12.44
CA GLU A 176 -10.44 7.08 -11.03
C GLU A 176 -9.35 7.95 -10.42
N GLU A 177 -9.63 9.26 -10.37
CA GLU A 177 -8.79 10.23 -9.69
C GLU A 177 -8.45 9.68 -8.31
N TYR A 178 -7.16 9.67 -8.00
CA TYR A 178 -6.65 9.32 -6.69
C TYR A 178 -7.26 10.30 -5.69
N ASN A 179 -8.35 9.89 -5.07
CA ASN A 179 -9.16 10.75 -4.22
C ASN A 179 -8.48 10.96 -2.87
N PHE A 180 -7.23 11.41 -2.77
CA PHE A 180 -6.61 11.79 -1.49
C PHE A 180 -7.13 13.16 -1.08
N CYS A 181 -8.32 13.24 -0.49
CA CYS A 181 -8.98 14.54 -0.38
C CYS A 181 -9.71 14.76 0.95
N PHE A 182 -9.97 16.02 1.24
CA PHE A 182 -10.70 16.53 2.38
C PHE A 182 -12.00 17.22 1.95
N ALA A 183 -12.93 17.37 2.87
CA ALA A 183 -14.13 18.18 2.65
C ALA A 183 -13.78 19.66 2.42
N ALA A 184 -14.66 20.40 1.73
CA ALA A 184 -14.49 21.82 1.44
C ALA A 184 -14.31 22.71 2.68
N ASP A 185 -14.86 22.28 3.82
CA ASP A 185 -14.83 22.96 5.12
C ASP A 185 -13.62 22.55 5.98
N ALA A 186 -12.74 21.69 5.48
CA ALA A 186 -11.55 21.27 6.21
C ALA A 186 -10.64 22.48 6.50
N SER A 187 -10.23 22.61 7.77
CA SER A 187 -9.42 23.69 8.29
C SER A 187 -7.94 23.41 8.02
N VAL A 188 -7.28 24.25 7.22
CA VAL A 188 -5.84 24.20 6.95
C VAL A 188 -5.13 25.20 7.85
N THR A 189 -4.07 24.76 8.52
CA THR A 189 -3.24 25.65 9.36
C THR A 189 -2.28 26.43 8.48
N MET A 190 -2.39 27.75 8.51
CA MET A 190 -1.53 28.68 7.78
C MET A 190 -0.18 28.85 8.48
N ALA A 191 0.83 29.36 7.78
CA ALA A 191 2.18 29.52 8.35
C ALA A 191 2.25 30.52 9.52
N ASP A 192 1.30 31.44 9.63
CA ASP A 192 1.16 32.39 10.74
C ASP A 192 0.39 31.82 11.95
N GLY A 193 -0.03 30.55 11.88
CA GLY A 193 -0.83 29.88 12.90
C GLY A 193 -2.34 30.13 12.78
N SER A 194 -2.78 30.98 11.85
CA SER A 194 -4.20 31.14 11.54
C SER A 194 -4.76 29.89 10.83
N SER A 195 -6.08 29.83 10.70
CA SER A 195 -6.77 28.76 9.98
C SER A 195 -7.50 29.31 8.77
N LYS A 196 -7.45 28.56 7.67
CA LYS A 196 -8.16 28.87 6.42
C LYS A 196 -8.86 27.60 5.92
N THR A 197 -10.08 27.72 5.41
CA THR A 197 -10.78 26.58 4.80
C THR A 197 -10.08 26.15 3.52
N ILE A 198 -9.88 24.84 3.33
CA ILE A 198 -9.12 24.29 2.20
C ILE A 198 -9.67 24.74 0.83
N SER A 199 -10.99 24.94 0.72
CA SER A 199 -11.65 25.44 -0.49
C SER A 199 -11.28 26.88 -0.87
N THR A 200 -10.66 27.63 0.04
CA THR A 200 -10.24 29.03 -0.17
C THR A 200 -8.72 29.17 -0.27
N VAL A 201 -7.97 28.10 -0.01
CA VAL A 201 -6.52 28.09 -0.15
C VAL A 201 -6.17 28.16 -1.64
N ALA A 202 -5.20 29.01 -1.98
CA ALA A 202 -4.77 29.25 -3.34
C ALA A 202 -3.32 28.81 -3.56
N ILE A 203 -2.96 28.56 -4.82
CA ILE A 203 -1.57 28.33 -5.20
C ILE A 203 -0.74 29.56 -4.81
N GLY A 204 0.41 29.32 -4.16
CA GLY A 204 1.28 30.35 -3.62
C GLY A 204 1.03 30.69 -2.14
N ASP A 205 -0.13 30.32 -1.58
CA ASP A 205 -0.38 30.47 -0.14
C ASP A 205 0.67 29.72 0.67
N VAL A 206 1.05 30.29 1.81
CA VAL A 206 2.04 29.68 2.73
C VAL A 206 1.30 29.01 3.88
N VAL A 207 1.36 27.69 3.91
CA VAL A 207 0.72 26.87 4.95
C VAL A 207 1.78 26.31 5.89
N LEU A 208 1.34 25.81 7.04
CA LEU A 208 2.21 25.09 7.95
C LEU A 208 2.38 23.67 7.44
N GLY A 209 3.63 23.33 7.13
CA GLY A 209 4.09 22.00 6.74
C GLY A 209 4.78 21.28 7.88
N TYR A 210 5.10 20.01 7.66
CA TYR A 210 5.84 19.19 8.61
C TYR A 210 7.01 18.48 7.93
N ASN A 211 8.20 18.64 8.48
CA ASN A 211 9.37 17.90 8.03
C ASN A 211 9.55 16.64 8.88
N ALA A 212 9.29 15.46 8.30
CA ALA A 212 9.38 14.19 9.01
C ALA A 212 10.82 13.82 9.44
N THR A 213 11.85 14.34 8.76
CA THR A 213 13.26 14.10 9.09
C THR A 213 13.68 14.89 10.32
N THR A 214 13.37 16.19 10.35
CA THR A 214 13.74 17.07 11.47
C THR A 214 12.69 17.06 12.59
N LYS A 215 11.49 16.52 12.33
CA LYS A 215 10.32 16.52 13.21
C LYS A 215 9.86 17.91 13.61
N THR A 216 10.05 18.88 12.72
CA THR A 216 9.71 20.30 12.96
C THR A 216 8.65 20.79 11.99
N LEU A 217 7.88 21.77 12.43
CA LEU A 217 6.98 22.53 11.57
C LEU A 217 7.80 23.49 10.72
N ILE A 218 7.44 23.61 9.45
CA ILE A 218 8.10 24.51 8.50
C ILE A 218 7.03 25.23 7.67
N PRO A 219 7.18 26.53 7.38
CA PRO A 219 6.37 27.16 6.34
C PRO A 219 6.62 26.48 4.99
N THR A 220 5.56 26.24 4.22
CA THR A 220 5.66 25.63 2.88
C THR A 220 4.66 26.28 1.92
N HIS A 221 5.05 26.44 0.66
CA HIS A 221 4.16 26.97 -0.36
C HIS A 221 3.25 25.89 -0.95
N VAL A 222 2.00 26.26 -1.19
CA VAL A 222 1.06 25.46 -1.98
C VAL A 222 1.43 25.58 -3.46
N THR A 223 1.83 24.47 -4.07
CA THR A 223 2.22 24.42 -5.49
C THR A 223 1.05 24.04 -6.40
N ARG A 224 0.04 23.35 -5.84
CA ARG A 224 -1.16 22.95 -6.56
C ARG A 224 -2.33 22.75 -5.61
N VAL A 225 -3.53 23.02 -6.11
CA VAL A 225 -4.81 22.70 -5.46
C VAL A 225 -5.58 21.77 -6.38
N ASP A 226 -5.83 20.54 -5.92
CA ASP A 226 -6.60 19.55 -6.64
C ASP A 226 -8.06 19.58 -6.11
N THR A 227 -9.05 19.56 -6.99
CA THR A 227 -10.47 19.64 -6.63
C THR A 227 -11.28 18.64 -7.46
N HIS A 228 -12.11 17.85 -6.78
CA HIS A 228 -12.95 16.84 -7.43
C HIS A 228 -14.41 17.00 -7.00
N ALA A 229 -15.33 16.82 -7.95
CA ALA A 229 -16.76 16.88 -7.73
C ALA A 229 -17.39 15.50 -7.98
N GLY A 230 -18.29 15.09 -7.09
CA GLY A 230 -18.87 13.74 -7.06
C GLY A 230 -19.35 13.38 -5.66
N ASP A 231 -19.86 12.18 -5.46
CA ASP A 231 -20.30 11.72 -4.15
C ASP A 231 -19.16 10.98 -3.44
N PHE A 232 -18.58 11.60 -2.41
CA PHE A 232 -17.45 11.05 -1.66
C PHE A 232 -17.83 10.75 -0.22
N ALA A 233 -17.53 9.53 0.25
CA ALA A 233 -17.63 9.17 1.65
C ALA A 233 -16.33 9.49 2.39
N LEU A 234 -16.43 10.14 3.55
CA LEU A 234 -15.28 10.48 4.38
C LEU A 234 -15.16 9.52 5.56
N ALA A 235 -13.98 8.93 5.71
CA ALA A 235 -13.59 8.21 6.92
C ALA A 235 -13.22 9.21 8.01
N GLY A 236 -13.46 8.85 9.27
CA GLY A 236 -13.16 9.68 10.43
C GLY A 236 -12.39 8.93 11.49
N VAL A 237 -11.40 9.60 12.07
CA VAL A 237 -10.65 9.13 13.24
C VAL A 237 -10.76 10.16 14.36
N TRP A 238 -11.09 9.70 15.56
CA TRP A 238 -11.13 10.54 16.76
C TRP A 238 -9.83 10.38 17.52
N LEU A 239 -9.24 11.53 17.83
CA LEU A 239 -7.91 11.68 18.38
C LEU A 239 -8.00 12.27 19.79
N THR A 240 -7.30 11.67 20.74
CA THR A 240 -7.12 12.22 22.10
C THR A 240 -5.65 12.41 22.39
N PRO A 241 -5.25 13.46 23.14
CA PRO A 241 -3.85 13.63 23.52
C PRO A 241 -3.32 12.36 24.21
N VAL A 242 -2.09 11.96 23.87
CA VAL A 242 -1.36 11.00 24.69
C VAL A 242 -0.90 11.76 25.92
N ASN A 243 -1.73 11.82 26.97
CA ASN A 243 -1.31 12.40 28.23
C ASN A 243 -0.08 11.65 28.74
N GLU A 244 1.05 12.35 28.88
CA GLU A 244 2.05 11.90 29.84
C GLU A 244 1.38 11.89 31.21
N LEU A 245 1.53 10.79 31.96
CA LEU A 245 1.05 10.67 33.33
C LEU A 245 1.71 11.75 34.20
N THR A 246 1.18 12.95 34.21
CA THR A 246 1.52 13.97 35.19
C THR A 246 0.58 13.78 36.38
N ALA A 247 1.14 13.88 37.59
CA ALA A 247 0.40 13.74 38.85
C ALA A 247 -0.51 14.96 39.13
N ASP A 248 -1.12 15.55 38.10
CA ASP A 248 -2.03 16.67 38.22
C ASP A 248 -3.47 16.19 37.99
N ASN A 249 -4.28 16.25 39.05
CA ASN A 249 -5.72 15.92 39.05
C ASN A 249 -6.57 16.94 38.27
N ARG A 250 -5.95 17.87 37.53
CA ARG A 250 -6.61 18.84 36.65
C ARG A 250 -6.66 18.43 35.18
N SER A 251 -6.31 17.19 34.84
CA SER A 251 -6.52 16.66 33.48
C SER A 251 -8.01 16.63 33.15
N ALA A 252 -8.58 17.76 32.77
CA ALA A 252 -9.87 17.83 32.13
C ALA A 252 -9.81 16.86 30.94
N MET A 253 -10.76 15.92 30.89
CA MET A 253 -10.88 15.02 29.75
C MET A 253 -11.11 15.86 28.49
N THR A 254 -10.05 16.11 27.72
CA THR A 254 -10.16 16.81 26.44
C THR A 254 -11.06 15.99 25.54
N ALA A 255 -12.12 16.61 25.02
CA ALA A 255 -13.01 15.96 24.08
C ALA A 255 -12.21 15.44 22.88
N PRO A 256 -12.46 14.21 22.39
CA PRO A 256 -11.74 13.69 21.25
C PRO A 256 -11.97 14.57 20.00
N THR A 257 -10.89 14.91 19.31
CA THR A 257 -10.97 15.73 18.10
C THR A 257 -11.05 14.84 16.86
N LEU A 258 -11.94 15.19 15.94
CA LEU A 258 -12.15 14.44 14.71
C LEU A 258 -11.19 14.92 13.61
N LEU A 259 -10.54 13.96 12.93
CA LEU A 259 -9.93 14.15 11.61
C LEU A 259 -10.75 13.35 10.60
N GLU A 260 -11.24 14.03 9.56
CA GLU A 260 -11.99 13.42 8.46
C GLU A 260 -11.24 13.59 7.14
N ALA A 261 -11.17 12.54 6.34
CA ALA A 261 -10.70 12.59 4.97
C ALA A 261 -11.27 11.41 4.19
N THR A 262 -11.01 11.33 2.89
CA THR A 262 -11.24 10.08 2.15
C THR A 262 -10.40 8.94 2.73
N ALA A 263 -10.90 7.70 2.63
CA ALA A 263 -10.27 6.54 3.28
C ALA A 263 -8.83 6.27 2.80
N ASN A 264 -8.49 6.63 1.56
CA ASN A 264 -7.16 6.47 1.00
C ASN A 264 -6.19 7.62 1.36
N HIS A 265 -6.67 8.69 2.01
CA HIS A 265 -5.84 9.86 2.30
C HIS A 265 -4.65 9.51 3.22
N PRO A 266 -3.40 9.80 2.84
CA PRO A 266 -2.24 9.42 3.63
C PRO A 266 -2.05 10.34 4.84
N VAL A 267 -1.88 9.73 6.01
CA VAL A 267 -1.55 10.39 7.27
C VAL A 267 -0.22 9.89 7.81
N LEU A 268 0.44 10.72 8.62
CA LEU A 268 1.66 10.35 9.31
C LEU A 268 1.34 9.72 10.66
N THR A 269 1.71 8.45 10.83
CA THR A 269 1.65 7.74 12.11
C THR A 269 3.04 7.50 12.68
N ALA A 270 3.12 7.02 13.92
CA ALA A 270 4.39 6.63 14.54
C ALA A 270 5.15 5.52 13.77
N THR A 271 4.44 4.70 12.98
CA THR A 271 5.05 3.67 12.12
C THR A 271 5.32 4.15 10.70
N GLY A 272 5.12 5.44 10.43
CA GLY A 272 5.30 6.05 9.12
C GLY A 272 3.98 6.36 8.43
N ARG A 273 4.02 6.39 7.10
CA ARG A 273 2.86 6.73 6.27
C ARG A 273 1.81 5.60 6.32
N LYS A 274 0.54 5.99 6.43
CA LYS A 274 -0.60 5.06 6.35
C LYS A 274 -1.84 5.75 5.80
N ALA A 275 -2.71 5.04 5.09
CA ALA A 275 -4.00 5.59 4.65
C ALA A 275 -4.97 5.73 5.84
N LEU A 276 -5.78 6.81 5.87
CA LEU A 276 -6.67 7.11 6.99
C LEU A 276 -7.64 5.96 7.31
N GLY A 277 -8.13 5.25 6.29
CA GLY A 277 -9.02 4.10 6.42
C GLY A 277 -8.36 2.84 6.98
N ASP A 278 -7.02 2.77 6.97
CA ASP A 278 -6.22 1.66 7.49
C ASP A 278 -5.64 1.95 8.89
N VAL A 279 -5.90 3.14 9.42
CA VAL A 279 -5.52 3.53 10.79
C VAL A 279 -6.34 2.71 11.77
N ASN A 280 -5.67 2.15 12.78
CA ASN A 280 -6.30 1.33 13.82
C ASN A 280 -6.40 2.06 15.15
N ALA A 281 -7.36 1.64 15.96
CA ALA A 281 -7.52 2.16 17.31
C ALA A 281 -6.25 1.88 18.11
N GLY A 282 -5.75 2.91 18.77
CA GLY A 282 -4.51 2.88 19.54
C GLY A 282 -3.26 3.33 18.79
N GLU A 283 -3.33 3.54 17.47
CA GLU A 283 -2.25 4.17 16.73
C GLU A 283 -2.09 5.66 17.10
N VAL A 284 -0.91 6.20 16.85
CA VAL A 284 -0.56 7.58 17.18
C VAL A 284 -0.42 8.40 15.91
N LEU A 285 -1.15 9.51 15.86
CA LEU A 285 -1.01 10.59 14.88
C LEU A 285 -0.41 11.82 15.56
N TYR A 286 0.04 12.76 14.74
CA TYR A 286 0.73 13.96 15.20
C TYR A 286 -0.15 15.19 14.98
N ARG A 287 -0.39 15.95 16.04
CA ARG A 287 -1.15 17.21 15.99
C ARG A 287 -0.31 18.38 16.44
N TYR A 288 -0.50 19.51 15.78
CA TYR A 288 -0.01 20.81 16.20
C TYR A 288 -0.82 21.33 17.38
N ASP A 289 -0.09 21.87 18.34
CA ASP A 289 -0.65 22.64 19.44
C ASP A 289 -0.23 24.10 19.25
N ALA A 290 -1.21 24.95 18.95
CA ALA A 290 -1.01 26.37 18.73
C ALA A 290 -0.48 27.11 19.97
N SER A 291 -0.72 26.59 21.18
CA SER A 291 -0.28 27.24 22.43
C SER A 291 1.21 27.04 22.68
N SER A 292 1.74 25.85 22.34
CA SER A 292 3.15 25.52 22.50
C SER A 292 3.96 25.67 21.20
N THR A 293 3.29 25.85 20.07
CA THR A 293 3.89 25.80 18.72
C THR A 293 4.61 24.48 18.43
N THR A 294 4.23 23.40 19.14
CA THR A 294 4.86 22.09 19.01
C THR A 294 3.91 21.07 18.37
N VAL A 295 4.47 19.91 18.02
CA VAL A 295 3.70 18.77 17.54
C VAL A 295 3.64 17.73 18.66
N SER A 296 2.44 17.40 19.09
CA SER A 296 2.17 16.43 20.16
C SER A 296 1.56 15.15 19.59
N ALA A 297 1.80 14.04 20.30
CA ALA A 297 1.25 12.73 19.97
C ALA A 297 -0.22 12.63 20.41
N TYR A 298 -1.08 12.19 19.50
CA TYR A 298 -2.48 11.92 19.75
C TYR A 298 -2.83 10.47 19.39
N LYS A 299 -3.50 9.78 20.31
CA LYS A 299 -3.93 8.40 20.14
C LYS A 299 -5.30 8.34 19.47
N VAL A 300 -5.46 7.41 18.54
CA VAL A 300 -6.75 7.11 17.90
C VAL A 300 -7.60 6.31 18.89
N VAL A 301 -8.76 6.85 19.26
CA VAL A 301 -9.69 6.20 20.21
C VAL A 301 -10.93 5.62 19.55
N ARG A 302 -11.31 6.13 18.38
CA ARG A 302 -12.46 5.67 17.60
C ARG A 302 -12.20 5.90 16.12
N ILE A 303 -12.73 5.00 15.30
CA ILE A 303 -12.65 5.04 13.84
C ILE A 303 -14.05 4.80 13.28
N GLU A 304 -14.38 5.47 12.20
CA GLU A 304 -15.62 5.30 11.47
C GLU A 304 -15.34 5.35 9.97
N LYS A 305 -15.81 4.34 9.23
CA LYS A 305 -15.52 4.20 7.79
C LYS A 305 -16.22 5.24 6.92
N ALA A 306 -17.33 5.79 7.41
CA ALA A 306 -18.12 6.80 6.71
C ALA A 306 -18.85 7.68 7.73
N VAL A 307 -18.28 8.84 8.05
CA VAL A 307 -18.88 9.82 8.98
C VAL A 307 -19.90 10.69 8.26
N ARG A 308 -19.58 11.13 7.04
CA ARG A 308 -20.47 11.90 6.18
C ARG A 308 -20.10 11.75 4.71
N ALA A 309 -21.05 12.10 3.85
CA ALA A 309 -20.84 12.19 2.41
C ALA A 309 -20.79 13.67 1.97
N VAL A 310 -19.90 13.99 1.03
CA VAL A 310 -19.72 15.35 0.50
C VAL A 310 -19.70 15.34 -1.02
N LYS A 311 -20.09 16.47 -1.62
CA LYS A 311 -20.17 16.64 -3.09
C LYS A 311 -18.89 17.12 -3.75
N SER A 312 -17.98 17.67 -2.95
CA SER A 312 -16.75 18.26 -3.43
C SER A 312 -15.65 18.02 -2.40
N VAL A 313 -14.49 17.63 -2.91
CA VAL A 313 -13.32 17.33 -2.11
C VAL A 313 -12.08 18.03 -2.66
N TYR A 314 -11.14 18.33 -1.78
CA TYR A 314 -9.97 19.16 -2.05
C TYR A 314 -8.70 18.49 -1.55
N ASN A 315 -7.59 18.70 -2.24
CA ASN A 315 -6.25 18.35 -1.77
C ASN A 315 -5.28 19.48 -2.08
N LEU A 316 -4.29 19.67 -1.22
CA LEU A 316 -3.18 20.59 -1.46
C LEU A 316 -1.93 19.78 -1.75
N VAL A 317 -1.12 20.25 -2.71
CA VAL A 317 0.25 19.77 -2.91
C VAL A 317 1.20 20.87 -2.47
N THR A 318 2.10 20.54 -1.55
CA THR A 318 3.04 21.49 -0.97
C THR A 318 4.47 21.14 -1.32
N GLU A 319 5.39 22.10 -1.19
CA GLU A 319 6.82 21.84 -1.44
C GLU A 319 7.41 20.83 -0.45
N SER A 320 6.87 20.76 0.78
CA SER A 320 7.33 19.84 1.81
C SER A 320 6.73 18.44 1.72
N GLY A 321 5.67 18.23 0.93
CA GLY A 321 4.95 16.95 0.86
C GLY A 321 4.01 16.66 2.04
N ALA A 322 3.88 17.60 2.98
CA ALA A 322 3.07 17.45 4.18
C ALA A 322 2.56 18.80 4.67
N TYR A 323 1.34 18.83 5.18
CA TYR A 323 0.67 20.01 5.70
C TYR A 323 -0.28 19.65 6.83
N LEU A 324 -0.94 20.64 7.41
CA LEU A 324 -1.80 20.46 8.57
C LEU A 324 -3.27 20.69 8.24
N VAL A 325 -4.10 19.68 8.51
CA VAL A 325 -5.56 19.75 8.41
C VAL A 325 -6.20 19.40 9.74
N GLY A 326 -7.07 20.28 10.24
CA GLY A 326 -7.60 20.18 11.60
C GLY A 326 -6.48 20.07 12.63
N GLU A 327 -5.40 20.83 12.42
CA GLU A 327 -4.14 20.81 13.18
C GLU A 327 -3.41 19.45 13.15
N THR A 328 -3.86 18.48 12.36
CA THR A 328 -3.24 17.15 12.27
C THR A 328 -2.32 17.08 11.07
N VAL A 329 -1.15 16.46 11.23
CA VAL A 329 -0.19 16.29 10.14
C VAL A 329 -0.71 15.26 9.14
N VAL A 330 -0.86 15.71 7.89
CA VAL A 330 -1.32 14.92 6.75
C VAL A 330 -0.30 15.02 5.61
N LEU A 331 -0.30 14.03 4.72
CA LEU A 331 0.63 13.98 3.58
C LEU A 331 -0.14 14.33 2.31
N ASP A 332 0.50 15.06 1.39
CA ASP A 332 -0.18 15.48 0.15
C ASP A 332 -0.34 14.37 -0.89
N LYS A 333 0.48 13.33 -0.78
CA LYS A 333 0.53 12.17 -1.67
C LYS A 333 1.04 10.96 -0.98
#